data_AF-A0A6F9BG34-F1
#
_entry.id   AF-A0A6F9BG34-F1
#
_cell.length_a   1.000
_cell.length_b   1.000
_cell.length_c   1.000
_cell.angle_alpha   90.00
_cell.angle_beta   90.00
_cell.angle_gamma   90.00
#
_symmetry.space_group_name_H-M   'P 1'
#
loop_
_entity.id
_entity.type
_entity.pdbx_description
1 polymer ?
#
loop_
_entity_poly.entity_id
_entity_poly.type
_entity_poly.pdbx_seq_one_letter_code
_entity_poly.pdbx_strand_id
1 'polypeptide(L)'
;KRAWSDHKRECKCLCSLHPRIPTDSVRLAARIIFRLLSPSQTSPGLCSLEEQESHLCDMGEERREGLSQLSSMLQLYLQQEVPNITQELRTMDPISLLAKVDHCSCA
;
A
#
# COMPACT_ATOMS: atom_id res chain seq x y z
N LYS A 1 6.46 -17.37 -15.00
CA LYS A 1 6.73 -16.19 -15.88
C LYS A 1 5.60 -15.15 -15.89
N ARG A 2 4.31 -15.52 -15.75
CA ARG A 2 3.18 -14.55 -15.84
C ARG A 2 3.13 -13.49 -14.72
N ALA A 3 3.62 -13.79 -13.51
CA ALA A 3 3.62 -12.85 -12.38
C ALA A 3 4.83 -11.88 -12.36
N TRP A 4 5.75 -11.97 -13.33
CA TRP A 4 6.98 -11.16 -13.32
C TRP A 4 6.71 -9.67 -13.55
N SER A 5 5.68 -9.33 -14.33
CA SER A 5 5.29 -7.93 -14.57
C SER A 5 4.93 -7.19 -13.28
N ASP A 6 4.17 -7.84 -12.40
CA ASP A 6 3.77 -7.26 -11.10
C ASP A 6 4.90 -7.38 -10.07
N HIS A 7 5.62 -8.51 -10.06
CA HIS A 7 6.69 -8.75 -9.11
C HIS A 7 7.96 -7.94 -9.37
N LYS A 8 8.22 -7.49 -10.60
CA LYS A 8 9.47 -6.80 -10.96
C LYS A 8 9.71 -5.54 -10.12
N ARG A 9 8.65 -4.76 -9.87
CA ARG A 9 8.70 -3.53 -9.04
C ARG A 9 8.87 -3.89 -7.56
N GLU A 10 8.13 -4.90 -7.11
CA GLU A 10 8.18 -5.41 -5.75
C GLU A 10 9.55 -6.03 -5.38
N CYS A 11 10.19 -6.71 -6.33
CA CYS A 11 11.43 -7.46 -6.13
C CYS A 11 12.58 -6.56 -5.66
N LYS A 12 12.73 -5.36 -6.25
CA LYS A 12 13.76 -4.40 -5.83
C LYS A 12 13.55 -3.96 -4.38
N CYS A 13 12.31 -3.63 -4.01
CA CYS A 13 11.94 -3.22 -2.65
C CYS A 13 12.19 -4.35 -1.64
N LEU A 14 11.88 -5.60 -1.99
CA LEU A 14 12.14 -6.76 -1.12
C LEU A 14 13.63 -7.03 -0.94
N CYS A 15 14.43 -6.93 -2.01
CA CYS A 15 15.87 -7.12 -1.95
C CYS A 15 16.55 -6.07 -1.06
N SER A 16 16.13 -4.80 -1.13
CA SER A 16 16.70 -3.72 -0.32
C SER A 16 16.43 -3.83 1.18
N LEU A 17 15.35 -4.51 1.57
CA LEU A 17 14.99 -4.66 2.98
C LEU A 17 15.46 -5.96 3.61
N HIS A 18 16.02 -6.89 2.82
CA HIS A 18 16.47 -8.19 3.34
C HIS A 18 17.50 -8.02 4.48
N PRO A 19 17.35 -8.73 5.62
CA PRO A 19 16.44 -9.85 5.89
C PRO A 19 15.06 -9.47 6.45
N ARG A 20 14.73 -8.18 6.56
CA ARG A 20 13.45 -7.69 7.11
C ARG A 20 12.36 -7.78 6.04
N ILE A 21 11.41 -8.68 6.25
CA ILE A 21 10.27 -8.87 5.34
C ILE A 21 9.11 -7.96 5.79
N PRO A 22 8.56 -7.09 4.92
CA PRO A 22 7.38 -6.29 5.25
C PRO A 22 6.15 -7.18 5.46
N THR A 23 5.21 -6.72 6.27
CA THR A 23 3.94 -7.42 6.51
C THR A 23 3.12 -7.55 5.22
N ASP A 24 2.23 -8.55 5.17
CA ASP A 24 1.40 -8.80 3.99
C ASP A 24 0.49 -7.61 3.65
N SER A 25 -0.01 -6.88 4.66
CA SER A 25 -0.78 -5.65 4.49
C SER A 25 0.02 -4.55 3.80
N VAL A 26 1.29 -4.36 4.17
CA VAL A 26 2.20 -3.40 3.52
C VAL A 26 2.48 -3.81 2.08
N ARG A 27 2.74 -5.11 1.83
CA ARG A 27 2.98 -5.62 0.47
C ARG A 27 1.76 -5.45 -0.42
N LEU A 28 0.57 -5.70 0.11
CA LEU A 28 -0.69 -5.51 -0.62
C LEU A 28 -0.94 -4.03 -0.93
N ALA A 29 -0.81 -3.14 0.05
CA ALA A 29 -0.94 -1.69 -0.15
C ALA A 29 0.06 -1.18 -1.20
N ALA A 30 1.31 -1.66 -1.17
CA ALA A 30 2.32 -1.29 -2.16
C ALA A 30 1.95 -1.74 -3.58
N ARG A 31 1.40 -2.96 -3.74
CA ARG A 31 0.93 -3.44 -5.04
C ARG A 31 -0.25 -2.63 -5.57
N ILE A 32 -1.17 -2.22 -4.70
CA ILE A 32 -2.29 -1.33 -5.06
C ILE A 32 -1.74 -0.01 -5.57
N ILE A 33 -0.82 0.62 -4.83
CA ILE A 33 -0.16 1.87 -5.22
C ILE A 33 0.57 1.72 -6.56
N PHE A 34 1.34 0.65 -6.75
CA PHE A 34 2.02 0.39 -8.03
C PHE A 34 1.05 0.25 -9.19
N ARG A 35 -0.14 -0.31 -8.96
CA ARG A 35 -1.17 -0.45 -9.98
C ARG A 35 -1.86 0.87 -10.30
N LEU A 36 -2.14 1.69 -9.29
CA LEU A 36 -2.69 3.04 -9.46
C LEU A 36 -1.72 3.97 -10.22
N LEU A 37 -0.43 3.89 -9.91
CA LEU A 37 0.63 4.61 -10.64
C LEU A 37 0.85 4.09 -12.07
N SER A 38 0.23 2.96 -12.46
CA SER A 38 0.36 2.34 -13.78
C SER A 38 -0.96 2.43 -14.56
N PRO A 39 -1.26 3.57 -15.22
CA PRO A 39 -2.56 3.86 -15.82
C PRO A 39 -3.02 2.85 -16.89
N SER A 40 -2.09 2.07 -17.45
CA SER A 40 -2.40 1.01 -18.43
C SER A 40 -3.08 -0.23 -17.81
N GLN A 41 -3.15 -0.35 -16.49
CA GLN A 41 -3.64 -1.55 -15.79
C GLN A 41 -4.69 -1.27 -14.71
N THR A 42 -5.29 -0.07 -14.71
CA THR A 42 -6.36 0.30 -13.77
C THR A 42 -7.59 -0.55 -14.06
N SER A 43 -7.85 -1.55 -13.21
CA SER A 43 -9.07 -2.37 -13.27
C SER A 43 -10.23 -1.62 -12.62
N PRO A 44 -11.49 -1.84 -13.04
CA PRO A 44 -12.67 -1.17 -12.47
C PRO A 44 -12.76 -1.27 -10.93
N GLY A 45 -12.30 -2.38 -10.34
CA GLY A 45 -12.31 -2.59 -8.88
C GLY A 45 -11.39 -1.66 -8.08
N LEU A 46 -10.46 -0.94 -8.72
CA LEU A 46 -9.62 0.05 -8.03
C LEU A 46 -10.33 1.40 -7.86
N CYS A 47 -11.22 1.77 -8.77
CA CYS A 47 -12.08 2.95 -8.57
C CYS A 47 -13.03 2.73 -7.39
N SER A 48 -13.57 1.51 -7.23
CA SER A 48 -14.38 1.17 -6.04
C SER A 48 -13.58 1.21 -4.73
N LEU A 49 -12.26 0.99 -4.77
CA LEU A 49 -11.41 1.11 -3.58
C LEU A 49 -11.21 2.58 -3.16
N GLU A 50 -11.14 3.51 -4.12
CA GLU A 50 -11.08 4.95 -3.85
C GLU A 50 -12.38 5.42 -3.16
N GLU A 51 -13.52 4.95 -3.66
CA GLU A 51 -14.88 5.24 -3.13
C GLU A 51 -15.16 4.60 -1.76
N GLN A 52 -14.43 3.57 -1.37
CA GLN A 52 -14.67 2.85 -0.12
C GLN A 52 -14.37 3.74 1.10
N GLU A 53 -15.24 3.74 2.10
CA GLU A 53 -15.00 4.45 3.36
C GLU A 53 -13.95 3.71 4.20
N SER A 54 -13.02 4.44 4.81
CA SER A 54 -11.91 3.86 5.58
C SER A 54 -12.23 3.67 7.07
N HIS A 55 -13.40 4.13 7.54
CA HIS A 55 -13.85 4.10 8.94
C HIS A 55 -12.78 4.55 9.96
N LEU A 56 -11.83 5.39 9.53
CA LEU A 56 -10.71 5.84 10.36
C LEU A 56 -11.18 6.60 11.62
N CYS A 57 -12.33 7.27 11.56
CA CYS A 57 -12.90 7.96 12.72
C CYS A 57 -13.40 7.00 13.80
N ASP A 58 -13.85 5.81 13.42
CA ASP A 58 -14.41 4.80 14.33
C ASP A 58 -13.32 3.89 14.95
N MET A 59 -12.08 4.03 14.50
CA MET A 59 -10.94 3.25 15.00
C MET A 59 -10.39 3.83 16.31
N GLY A 60 -10.20 2.97 17.30
CA GLY A 60 -9.49 3.32 18.53
C GLY A 60 -8.03 3.76 18.27
N GLU A 61 -7.47 4.51 19.23
CA GLU A 61 -6.11 5.08 19.14
C GLU A 61 -5.03 4.02 18.89
N GLU A 62 -5.11 2.87 19.57
CA GLU A 62 -4.17 1.75 19.39
C GLU A 62 -4.11 1.28 17.93
N ARG A 63 -5.27 1.12 17.28
CA ARG A 63 -5.35 0.65 15.90
C ARG A 63 -4.82 1.70 14.93
N ARG A 64 -5.10 2.98 15.21
CA ARG A 64 -4.60 4.12 14.42
C ARG A 64 -3.07 4.22 14.50
N GLU A 65 -2.50 4.02 15.69
CA GLU A 65 -1.06 3.97 15.89
C GLU A 65 -0.42 2.80 15.12
N GLY A 66 -1.04 1.61 15.17
CA GLY A 66 -0.64 0.47 14.36
C GLY A 66 -0.62 0.78 12.86
N LEU A 67 -1.66 1.45 12.34
CA LEU A 67 -1.69 1.89 10.94
C LEU A 67 -0.64 2.96 10.62
N SER A 68 -0.32 3.85 11.55
CA SER A 68 0.74 4.86 11.40
C SER A 68 2.11 4.20 11.24
N GLN A 69 2.38 3.17 12.03
CA GLN A 69 3.60 2.36 11.92
C GLN A 69 3.67 1.60 10.59
N LEU A 70 2.56 0.98 10.17
CA LEU A 70 2.45 0.33 8.86
C LEU A 70 2.64 1.32 7.70
N SER A 71 2.10 2.54 7.82
CA SER A 71 2.27 3.60 6.84
C SER A 71 3.73 4.02 6.70
N SER A 72 4.45 4.13 7.82
CA SER A 72 5.88 4.46 7.82
C SER A 72 6.70 3.36 7.14
N MET A 73 6.40 2.09 7.44
CA MET A 73 7.02 0.94 6.78
C MET A 73 6.71 0.90 5.27
N LEU A 74 5.46 1.19 4.88
CA LEU A 74 5.04 1.25 3.49
C LEU A 74 5.80 2.32 2.70
N GLN A 75 6.00 3.51 3.29
CA GLN A 75 6.77 4.57 2.65
C GLN A 75 8.23 4.17 2.43
N LEU A 76 8.88 3.59 3.44
CA LEU A 76 10.26 3.08 3.33
C LEU A 76 10.37 2.00 2.25
N TYR A 77 9.37 1.12 2.18
CA TYR A 77 9.32 0.05 1.17
C TYR A 77 9.19 0.61 -0.25
N LEU A 78 8.33 1.61 -0.45
CA LEU A 78 8.07 2.19 -1.77
C LEU A 78 9.17 3.13 -2.27
N GLN A 79 9.88 3.82 -1.38
CA GLN A 79 10.98 4.73 -1.72
C GLN A 79 12.05 4.09 -2.61
N GLN A 80 12.22 2.78 -2.51
CA GLN A 80 13.23 2.01 -3.25
C GLN A 80 12.91 1.91 -4.75
N GLU A 81 11.62 2.00 -5.12
CA GLU A 81 11.17 1.98 -6.52
C GLU A 81 10.64 3.34 -6.97
N VAL A 82 10.12 4.15 -6.05
CA VAL A 82 9.54 5.47 -6.30
C VAL A 82 10.15 6.48 -5.30
N PRO A 83 11.26 7.14 -5.65
CA PRO A 83 11.97 8.05 -4.73
C PRO A 83 11.10 9.22 -4.24
N ASN A 84 10.15 9.68 -5.05
CA ASN A 84 9.23 10.78 -4.71
C ASN A 84 7.85 10.29 -4.24
N ILE A 85 7.77 9.08 -3.67
CA ILE A 85 6.49 8.48 -3.28
C ILE A 85 5.70 9.35 -2.28
N THR A 86 6.37 10.11 -1.42
CA THR A 86 5.73 11.06 -0.50
C THR A 86 5.00 12.21 -1.20
N GLN A 87 5.39 12.55 -2.44
CA GLN A 87 4.70 13.54 -3.26
C GLN A 87 3.50 12.91 -3.98
N GLU A 88 3.65 11.69 -4.49
CA GLU A 88 2.57 10.93 -5.12
C GLU A 88 1.48 10.52 -4.12
N LEU A 89 1.88 10.14 -2.90
CA LEU A 89 0.97 9.85 -1.79
C LEU A 89 0.33 11.12 -1.20
N ARG A 90 0.75 12.33 -1.61
CA ARG A 90 0.10 13.55 -1.13
C ARG A 90 -1.34 13.66 -1.64
N THR A 91 -1.67 12.96 -2.72
CA THR A 91 -3.06 12.81 -3.23
C THR A 91 -3.79 11.61 -2.61
N MET A 92 -3.09 10.72 -1.90
CA MET A 92 -3.61 9.46 -1.37
C MET A 92 -3.14 9.21 0.08
N ASP A 93 -4.04 9.32 1.05
CA ASP A 93 -3.67 9.04 2.45
C ASP A 93 -3.29 7.55 2.66
N PRO A 94 -2.01 7.23 2.97
CA PRO A 94 -1.57 5.86 3.13
C PRO A 94 -2.21 5.16 4.33
N ILE A 95 -2.57 5.92 5.37
CA ILE A 95 -3.22 5.38 6.56
C ILE A 95 -4.66 4.95 6.21
N SER A 96 -5.39 5.77 5.46
CA SER A 96 -6.71 5.42 4.91
C SER A 96 -6.65 4.20 4.00
N LEU A 97 -5.64 4.10 3.12
CA LEU A 97 -5.46 2.90 2.28
C LEU A 97 -5.21 1.65 3.12
N LEU A 98 -4.33 1.74 4.12
CA LEU A 98 -4.03 0.62 5.02
C LEU A 98 -5.25 0.23 5.85
N ALA A 99 -6.05 1.19 6.30
CA ALA A 99 -7.30 0.90 6.98
C ALA A 99 -8.30 0.17 6.09
N LYS A 100 -8.44 0.58 4.81
CA LYS A 100 -9.28 -0.12 3.83
C LYS A 100 -8.79 -1.55 3.60
N VAL A 101 -7.48 -1.73 3.50
CA VAL A 101 -6.86 -3.05 3.33
C VAL A 101 -7.09 -3.92 4.57
N ASP A 102 -6.89 -3.38 5.76
CA ASP A 102 -7.07 -4.06 7.05
C ASP A 102 -8.53 -4.49 7.26
N HIS A 103 -9.49 -3.60 6.94
CA HIS A 103 -10.92 -3.87 7.07
C HIS A 103 -11.44 -4.93 6.09
N CYS A 104 -10.88 -5.00 4.87
CA CYS A 104 -11.28 -5.98 3.86
C CYS A 104 -10.72 -7.40 4.09
N SER A 105 -9.67 -7.58 4.89
CA SER A 105 -9.08 -8.91 5.18
C SER A 105 -9.90 -9.77 6.17
N CYS A 106 -10.99 -9.24 6.73
CA CYS A 106 -11.84 -9.94 7.70
C CYS A 106 -13.19 -10.43 7.12
N ALA A 107 -13.41 -10.39 5.80
CA ALA A 107 -14.63 -10.86 5.14
C ALA A 107 -14.44 -12.21 4.44
#